data_AF-A0A3C2D1X4-F1
#
_entry.id   AF-A0A3C2D1X4-F1
#
_cell.length_a   1.000
_cell.length_b   1.000
_cell.length_c   1.000
_cell.angle_alpha   90.00
_cell.angle_beta   90.00
_cell.angle_gamma   90.00
#
_symmetry.space_group_name_H-M   'P 1'
#
loop_
_entity.id
_entity.type
_entity.pdbx_description
1 polymer ?
#
loop_
_entity_poly.entity_id
_entity_poly.type
_entity_poly.pdbx_seq_one_letter_code
_entity_poly.pdbx_strand_id
1 'polypeptide(L)'
;MSNFDIMALTIFLLIGTLGILMVLVEIFKPLTSLDLLAKSTGYYLKPLITDDEKKIGFSKLTSFQASILLGSNAMTLFLAIMAFMHSNVLAWWALWYWPVMFVWHLIIYKRNSAIWYIQIAWTILSVSSLLLTNKPTNNMNTQEANKQVVQLFYEEGWNKKNFDIVRQTHADNWVHHDKSNPADLKDGAQGNINRMRELSVAFPDIHFQIDDIVAENDKVVVRFTLTGTQQGQFGKIPPTGKKVNILGYITHRLERGKIVEDWVVRDTFGLLVQLGVIPVGEKK
;
A
#
# COMPACT_ATOMS: atom_id res chain seq x y z
N MET A 1 2.40 -15.87 6.51
CA MET A 1 3.02 -16.06 5.19
C MET A 1 2.11 -16.95 4.37
N SER A 2 1.79 -16.55 3.14
CA SER A 2 1.04 -17.41 2.21
C SER A 2 1.85 -18.66 1.86
N ASN A 3 1.20 -19.72 1.36
CA ASN A 3 1.90 -20.90 0.85
C ASN A 3 2.92 -20.54 -0.24
N PHE A 4 2.64 -19.47 -0.99
CA PHE A 4 3.54 -18.93 -1.99
C PHE A 4 4.79 -18.27 -1.37
N ASP A 5 4.62 -17.47 -0.31
CA ASP A 5 5.74 -16.86 0.41
C ASP A 5 6.67 -17.92 1.01
N ILE A 6 6.10 -19.02 1.51
CA ILE A 6 6.86 -20.15 2.06
C ILE A 6 7.66 -20.84 0.95
N MET A 7 7.06 -21.06 -0.22
CA MET A 7 7.76 -21.63 -1.38
C MET A 7 8.93 -20.73 -1.85
N ALA A 8 8.69 -19.41 -1.96
CA ALA A 8 9.73 -18.46 -2.36
C ALA A 8 10.88 -18.39 -1.36
N LEU A 9 10.58 -18.36 -0.06
CA LEU A 9 11.59 -18.39 0.99
C LEU A 9 12.40 -19.71 0.97
N THR A 10 11.73 -20.83 0.71
CA THR A 10 12.37 -22.15 0.64
C THR A 10 13.34 -22.24 -0.54
N ILE A 11 12.95 -21.75 -1.71
CA ILE A 11 13.82 -21.69 -2.89
C ILE A 11 15.01 -20.75 -2.63
N PHE A 12 14.78 -19.60 -2.01
CA PHE A 12 15.84 -18.65 -1.65
C PHE A 12 16.86 -19.27 -0.70
N LEU A 13 16.40 -19.95 0.35
CA LEU A 13 17.28 -20.65 1.30
C LEU A 13 18.03 -21.80 0.66
N LEU A 14 17.40 -22.59 -0.22
CA LEU A 14 18.06 -23.69 -0.95
C LEU A 14 19.18 -23.17 -1.84
N ILE A 15 18.92 -22.13 -2.65
CA ILE A 15 19.90 -21.56 -3.56
C ILE A 15 21.02 -20.86 -2.78
N GLY A 16 20.69 -20.09 -1.73
CA GLY A 16 21.67 -19.47 -0.85
C GLY A 16 22.58 -20.48 -0.16
N THR A 17 22.00 -21.59 0.32
CA THR A 17 22.75 -22.69 0.93
C THR A 17 23.64 -23.40 -0.10
N LEU A 18 23.17 -23.62 -1.32
CA LEU A 18 23.97 -24.17 -2.42
C LEU A 18 25.15 -23.25 -2.76
N GLY A 19 24.91 -21.93 -2.80
CA GLY A 19 25.95 -20.92 -3.01
C GLY A 19 27.02 -20.94 -1.91
N ILE A 20 26.60 -21.02 -0.63
CA ILE A 20 27.53 -21.13 0.50
C ILE A 20 28.31 -22.44 0.45
N LEU A 21 27.67 -23.58 0.17
CA LEU A 21 28.34 -24.89 0.05
C LEU A 21 29.37 -24.89 -1.08
N MET A 22 29.05 -24.28 -2.23
CA MET A 22 29.99 -24.17 -3.34
C MET A 22 31.19 -23.25 -3.01
N VAL A 23 30.95 -22.15 -2.30
CA VAL A 23 32.01 -21.28 -1.78
C VAL A 23 32.90 -22.05 -0.79
N LEU A 24 32.31 -22.83 0.12
CA LEU A 24 33.07 -23.66 1.05
C LEU A 24 33.89 -24.73 0.31
N VAL A 25 33.31 -25.44 -0.66
CA VAL A 25 34.03 -26.43 -1.48
C VAL A 25 35.21 -25.80 -2.22
N GLU A 26 35.09 -24.56 -2.71
CA GLU A 26 36.18 -23.85 -3.39
C GLU A 26 37.19 -23.17 -2.44
N ILE A 27 36.79 -22.82 -1.20
CA ILE A 27 37.73 -22.39 -0.15
C ILE A 27 38.54 -23.58 0.36
N PHE A 28 37.96 -24.78 0.42
CA PHE A 28 38.62 -25.99 0.89
C PHE A 28 39.35 -26.79 -0.22
N LYS A 29 39.02 -26.60 -1.50
CA LYS A 29 39.79 -27.16 -2.64
C LYS A 29 41.28 -26.79 -2.68
N PRO A 30 41.70 -25.53 -2.41
CA PRO A 30 43.12 -25.20 -2.28
C PRO A 30 43.77 -25.80 -1.03
N LEU A 31 43.00 -26.09 0.03
CA LEU A 31 43.50 -26.80 1.21
C LEU A 31 43.80 -28.28 0.93
N THR A 32 43.11 -28.91 -0.03
CA THR A 32 43.42 -30.29 -0.48
C THR A 32 44.54 -30.39 -1.53
N SER A 33 44.85 -29.31 -2.26
CA SER A 33 45.76 -29.36 -3.43
C SER A 33 47.15 -28.74 -3.21
N LEU A 34 47.33 -27.88 -2.21
CA LEU A 34 48.64 -27.29 -1.90
C LEU A 34 49.41 -28.04 -0.82
N ASP A 35 48.72 -28.63 0.17
CA ASP A 35 49.37 -29.23 1.34
C ASP A 35 49.88 -30.67 1.07
N LEU A 36 49.24 -31.41 0.15
CA LEU A 36 49.64 -32.78 -0.24
C LEU A 36 50.84 -32.83 -1.19
N LEU A 37 51.04 -31.81 -2.03
CA LEU A 37 52.20 -31.74 -2.93
C LEU A 37 53.43 -31.15 -2.23
N ALA A 38 53.21 -30.15 -1.36
CA ALA A 38 54.24 -29.61 -0.49
C ALA A 38 54.76 -30.64 0.52
N LYS A 39 53.89 -31.56 1.00
CA LYS A 39 54.28 -32.63 1.92
C LYS A 39 54.84 -33.89 1.24
N SER A 40 54.56 -34.17 -0.03
CA SER A 40 54.98 -35.44 -0.67
C SER A 40 56.30 -35.39 -1.45
N THR A 41 56.86 -34.22 -1.76
CA THR A 41 58.06 -34.14 -2.62
C THR A 41 59.29 -33.45 -2.04
N GLY A 42 59.20 -32.82 -0.86
CA GLY A 42 60.36 -32.49 -0.03
C GLY A 42 61.47 -31.58 -0.62
N TYR A 43 61.44 -31.20 -1.90
CA TYR A 43 62.53 -30.46 -2.54
C TYR A 43 62.08 -29.75 -3.85
N TYR A 44 62.57 -28.51 -4.03
CA TYR A 44 62.67 -27.71 -5.28
C TYR A 44 61.47 -27.64 -6.25
N LEU A 45 60.57 -26.64 -6.09
CA LEU A 45 59.68 -26.17 -7.19
C LEU A 45 59.55 -24.63 -7.28
N LYS A 46 60.66 -23.90 -7.11
CA LYS A 46 60.93 -22.74 -7.98
C LYS A 46 61.59 -23.38 -9.23
N PRO A 47 60.93 -23.66 -10.39
CA PRO A 47 60.04 -22.77 -11.16
C PRO A 47 59.07 -23.52 -12.15
N LEU A 48 58.02 -24.22 -11.70
CA LEU A 48 57.33 -25.23 -12.55
C LEU A 48 55.84 -25.01 -12.86
N ILE A 49 55.33 -23.78 -12.73
CA ILE A 49 54.08 -23.40 -13.38
C ILE A 49 54.42 -22.23 -14.29
N THR A 50 54.28 -22.42 -15.60
CA THR A 50 54.50 -21.34 -16.56
C THR A 50 53.47 -20.23 -16.32
N ASP A 51 53.84 -18.97 -16.56
CA ASP A 51 52.93 -17.85 -16.35
C ASP A 51 51.65 -17.97 -17.22
N ASP A 52 51.72 -18.72 -18.31
CA ASP A 52 50.58 -18.99 -19.19
C ASP A 52 49.60 -20.02 -18.59
N GLU A 53 50.07 -21.06 -17.91
CA GLU A 53 49.20 -21.99 -17.17
C GLU A 53 48.52 -21.31 -15.97
N LYS A 54 49.24 -20.41 -15.28
CA LYS A 54 48.65 -19.55 -14.25
C LYS A 54 47.56 -18.65 -14.85
N LYS A 55 47.82 -18.02 -15.99
CA LYS A 55 46.83 -17.18 -16.70
C LYS A 55 45.61 -17.97 -17.14
N ILE A 56 45.77 -19.19 -17.66
CA ILE A 56 44.64 -20.05 -18.08
C ILE A 56 43.79 -20.45 -16.87
N GLY A 57 44.43 -20.85 -15.76
CA GLY A 57 43.74 -21.15 -14.51
C GLY A 57 42.96 -19.95 -13.97
N PHE A 58 43.60 -18.77 -13.96
CA PHE A 58 42.97 -17.51 -13.54
C PHE A 58 41.83 -17.08 -14.47
N SER A 59 41.98 -17.29 -15.78
CA SER A 59 40.95 -16.98 -16.79
C SER A 59 39.73 -17.89 -16.64
N LYS A 60 39.93 -19.19 -16.38
CA LYS A 60 38.83 -20.12 -16.14
C LYS A 60 38.13 -19.80 -14.83
N LEU A 61 38.87 -19.52 -13.76
CA LEU A 61 38.31 -19.11 -12.47
C LEU A 61 37.50 -17.81 -12.58
N THR A 62 38.01 -16.80 -13.28
CA THR A 62 37.29 -15.53 -13.47
C THR A 62 36.05 -15.69 -14.35
N SER A 63 36.10 -16.51 -15.41
CA SER A 63 34.92 -16.82 -16.24
C SER A 63 33.83 -17.58 -15.48
N PHE A 64 34.22 -18.49 -14.57
CA PHE A 64 33.30 -19.26 -13.73
C PHE A 64 32.69 -18.43 -12.61
N GLN A 65 33.50 -17.56 -11.97
CA GLN A 65 32.97 -16.57 -11.02
C GLN A 65 31.99 -15.62 -11.70
N ALA A 66 32.28 -15.19 -12.94
CA ALA A 66 31.37 -14.34 -13.71
C ALA A 66 30.03 -15.04 -14.05
N SER A 67 30.02 -16.34 -14.33
CA SER A 67 28.79 -17.08 -14.63
C SER A 67 27.91 -17.31 -13.39
N ILE A 68 28.51 -17.63 -12.24
CA ILE A 68 27.80 -17.71 -10.95
C ILE A 68 27.17 -16.35 -10.61
N LEU A 69 27.92 -15.27 -10.81
CA LEU A 69 27.42 -13.91 -10.59
C LEU A 69 26.23 -13.57 -11.47
N LEU A 70 26.30 -13.93 -12.75
CA LEU A 70 25.20 -13.72 -13.69
C LEU A 70 23.96 -14.49 -13.26
N GLY A 71 24.13 -15.76 -12.86
CA GLY A 71 23.04 -16.61 -12.38
C GLY A 71 22.39 -16.08 -11.11
N SER A 72 23.20 -15.68 -10.11
CA SER A 72 22.67 -15.10 -8.87
C SER A 72 21.97 -13.76 -9.12
N ASN A 73 22.51 -12.91 -10.00
CA ASN A 73 21.90 -11.63 -10.33
C ASN A 73 20.59 -11.79 -11.11
N ALA A 74 20.51 -12.74 -12.05
CA ALA A 74 19.28 -13.05 -12.79
C ALA A 74 18.18 -13.60 -11.87
N MET A 75 18.52 -14.50 -10.95
CA MET A 75 17.57 -15.03 -9.96
C MET A 75 17.08 -13.94 -9.01
N THR A 76 17.97 -13.04 -8.58
CA THR A 76 17.61 -11.93 -7.69
C THR A 76 16.74 -10.90 -8.41
N LEU A 77 16.97 -10.65 -9.71
CA LEU A 77 16.10 -9.79 -10.53
C LEU A 77 14.70 -10.38 -10.67
N PHE A 78 14.60 -11.70 -10.90
CA PHE A 78 13.32 -12.40 -10.96
C PHE A 78 12.55 -12.27 -9.63
N LEU A 79 13.21 -12.49 -8.49
CA LEU A 79 12.61 -12.35 -7.17
C LEU A 79 12.19 -10.90 -6.86
N ALA A 80 12.96 -9.91 -7.31
CA ALA A 80 12.61 -8.50 -7.15
C ALA A 80 11.34 -8.15 -7.95
N ILE A 81 11.26 -8.56 -9.22
CA ILE A 81 10.07 -8.34 -10.07
C ILE A 81 8.83 -8.95 -9.39
N MET A 82 8.93 -10.18 -8.92
CA MET A 82 7.83 -10.87 -8.23
C MET A 82 7.44 -10.17 -6.92
N ALA A 83 8.41 -9.73 -6.12
CA ALA A 83 8.14 -9.06 -4.85
C ALA A 83 7.51 -7.67 -5.03
N PHE A 84 7.88 -6.93 -6.09
CA PHE A 84 7.27 -5.65 -6.45
C PHE A 84 5.83 -5.78 -6.93
N MET A 85 5.50 -6.86 -7.65
CA MET A 85 4.10 -7.14 -8.04
C MET A 85 3.18 -7.39 -6.84
N HIS A 86 3.74 -7.75 -5.68
CA HIS A 86 2.98 -8.14 -4.48
C HIS A 86 3.22 -7.23 -3.26
N SER A 87 3.94 -6.10 -3.40
CA SER A 87 4.20 -5.13 -2.31
C SER A 87 4.74 -5.75 -1.01
N ASN A 88 5.64 -6.73 -1.10
CA ASN A 88 6.10 -7.52 0.05
C ASN A 88 7.39 -6.93 0.69
N VAL A 89 7.56 -7.08 2.01
CA VAL A 89 8.74 -6.64 2.78
C VAL A 89 10.05 -7.22 2.24
N LEU A 90 10.01 -8.39 1.60
CA LEU A 90 11.17 -9.00 0.95
C LEU A 90 11.69 -8.17 -0.25
N ALA A 91 10.85 -7.36 -0.88
CA ALA A 91 11.27 -6.40 -1.92
C ALA A 91 12.25 -5.37 -1.35
N TRP A 92 12.01 -4.91 -0.12
CA TRP A 92 12.89 -3.95 0.56
C TRP A 92 14.25 -4.55 0.89
N TRP A 93 14.30 -5.82 1.29
CA TRP A 93 15.57 -6.53 1.52
C TRP A 93 16.36 -6.74 0.23
N ALA A 94 15.70 -7.05 -0.88
CA ALA A 94 16.33 -7.16 -2.19
C ALA A 94 16.96 -5.82 -2.63
N LEU A 95 16.32 -4.69 -2.34
CA LEU A 95 16.85 -3.37 -2.66
C LEU A 95 18.14 -3.03 -1.89
N TRP A 96 18.35 -3.55 -0.68
CA TRP A 96 19.58 -3.34 0.09
C TRP A 96 20.72 -4.28 -0.31
N TYR A 97 20.38 -5.51 -0.71
CA TYR A 97 21.37 -6.50 -1.16
C TYR A 97 22.12 -6.03 -2.41
N TRP A 98 21.43 -5.36 -3.34
CA TRP A 98 21.99 -4.93 -4.63
C TRP A 98 23.13 -3.92 -4.49
N PRO A 99 22.98 -2.76 -3.81
CA PRO A 99 24.07 -1.81 -3.60
C PRO A 99 25.29 -2.41 -2.91
N VAL A 100 25.06 -3.25 -1.88
CA VAL A 100 26.15 -3.89 -1.12
C VAL A 100 26.94 -4.85 -2.00
N MET A 101 26.25 -5.69 -2.78
CA MET A 101 26.91 -6.59 -3.73
C MET A 101 27.63 -5.81 -4.83
N PHE A 102 27.04 -4.76 -5.40
CA PHE A 102 27.72 -4.01 -6.46
C PHE A 102 28.96 -3.25 -5.99
N VAL A 103 28.94 -2.69 -4.78
CA VAL A 103 30.15 -2.10 -4.17
C VAL A 103 31.26 -3.13 -4.05
N TRP A 104 30.93 -4.36 -3.65
CA TRP A 104 31.89 -5.48 -3.60
C TRP A 104 32.48 -5.82 -4.98
N HIS A 105 31.66 -5.78 -6.05
CA HIS A 105 32.12 -6.02 -7.42
C HIS A 105 33.04 -4.91 -7.96
N LEU A 106 32.83 -3.65 -7.55
CA LEU A 106 33.72 -2.55 -7.92
C LEU A 106 35.13 -2.71 -7.35
N ILE A 107 35.29 -3.49 -6.27
CA ILE A 107 36.59 -3.80 -5.65
C ILE A 107 37.32 -4.93 -6.40
N ILE A 108 36.58 -5.91 -6.93
CA ILE A 108 37.15 -7.13 -7.54
C ILE A 108 37.47 -6.93 -9.02
N TYR A 109 36.64 -6.21 -9.77
CA TYR A 109 36.84 -6.08 -11.22
C TYR A 109 37.87 -5.00 -11.56
N LYS A 110 38.70 -5.32 -12.57
CA LYS A 110 39.73 -4.41 -13.06
C LYS A 110 39.09 -3.11 -13.55
N ARG A 111 39.58 -1.98 -13.02
CA ARG A 111 39.21 -0.62 -13.40
C ARG A 111 39.37 -0.48 -14.93
N ASN A 112 38.33 -0.04 -15.63
CA ASN A 112 38.20 0.10 -17.10
C ASN A 112 37.83 -1.16 -17.92
N SER A 113 37.29 -2.21 -17.30
CA SER A 113 36.61 -3.28 -18.04
C SER A 113 35.15 -2.90 -18.35
N ALA A 114 34.58 -3.40 -19.45
CA ALA A 114 33.17 -3.17 -19.80
C ALA A 114 32.21 -3.57 -18.65
N ILE A 115 32.56 -4.65 -17.94
CA ILE A 115 31.82 -5.13 -16.76
C ILE A 115 31.80 -4.06 -15.66
N TRP A 116 32.91 -3.36 -15.42
CA TRP A 116 33.00 -2.32 -14.39
C TRP A 116 32.02 -1.15 -14.64
N TYR A 117 31.91 -0.70 -15.89
CA TYR A 117 30.95 0.36 -16.26
C TYR A 117 29.50 -0.11 -16.18
N ILE A 118 29.22 -1.36 -16.57
CA ILE A 118 27.90 -1.97 -16.42
C ILE A 118 27.49 -1.97 -14.95
N GLN A 119 28.38 -2.33 -14.02
CA GLN A 119 28.05 -2.33 -12.58
C GLN A 119 27.75 -0.94 -12.02
N ILE A 120 28.43 0.11 -12.49
CA ILE A 120 28.12 1.50 -12.10
C ILE A 120 26.72 1.88 -12.56
N ALA A 121 26.37 1.57 -13.82
CA ALA A 121 25.04 1.86 -14.35
C ALA A 121 23.94 1.14 -13.54
N TRP A 122 24.15 -0.14 -13.21
CA TRP A 122 23.22 -0.90 -12.36
C TRP A 122 23.11 -0.36 -10.93
N THR A 123 24.21 0.07 -10.33
CA THR A 123 24.21 0.70 -9.00
C THR A 123 23.39 1.98 -9.00
N ILE A 124 23.59 2.85 -9.99
CA ILE A 124 22.85 4.11 -10.14
C ILE A 124 21.36 3.82 -10.35
N LEU A 125 21.00 2.87 -11.22
CA LEU A 125 19.60 2.48 -11.44
C LEU A 125 18.95 1.92 -10.16
N SER A 126 19.70 1.14 -9.38
CA SER A 126 19.20 0.54 -8.13
C SER A 126 18.97 1.60 -7.04
N VAL A 127 19.94 2.51 -6.84
CA VAL A 127 19.79 3.62 -5.90
C VAL A 127 18.69 4.57 -6.34
N SER A 128 18.56 4.84 -7.64
CA SER A 128 17.46 5.65 -8.18
C SER A 128 16.11 4.99 -7.95
N SER A 129 16.01 3.68 -8.15
CA SER A 129 14.79 2.90 -7.85
C SER A 129 14.44 3.01 -6.37
N LEU A 130 15.40 2.85 -5.46
CA LEU A 130 15.23 3.04 -4.02
C LEU A 130 14.68 4.42 -3.64
N LEU A 131 15.21 5.47 -4.27
CA LEU A 131 14.77 6.85 -4.06
C LEU A 131 13.36 7.10 -4.63
N LEU A 132 12.99 6.40 -5.70
CA LEU A 132 11.64 6.44 -6.27
C LEU A 132 10.63 5.61 -5.44
N THR A 133 11.06 4.53 -4.78
CA THR A 133 10.22 3.69 -3.90
C THR A 133 10.04 4.26 -2.49
N ASN A 134 10.93 5.15 -2.04
CA ASN A 134 10.78 5.91 -0.77
C ASN A 134 9.80 7.09 -0.86
N LYS A 135 9.08 7.26 -1.97
CA LYS A 135 7.83 8.03 -1.90
C LYS A 135 6.89 7.29 -0.95
N PRO A 136 6.36 7.92 0.11
CA PRO A 136 5.33 7.30 0.93
C PRO A 136 4.26 6.78 -0.02
N THR A 137 3.96 5.48 0.07
CA THR A 137 2.95 4.83 -0.77
C THR A 137 1.72 5.73 -0.77
N ASN A 138 1.33 6.22 -1.96
CA ASN A 138 0.25 7.19 -2.12
C ASN A 138 -0.98 6.84 -1.26
N ASN A 139 -1.24 5.56 -0.97
CA ASN A 139 -2.33 5.08 -0.13
C ASN A 139 -2.50 5.76 1.24
N MET A 140 -1.45 5.97 2.06
CA MET A 140 -1.64 6.66 3.36
C MET A 140 -1.99 8.14 3.16
N ASN A 141 -1.34 8.81 2.20
CA ASN A 141 -1.64 10.19 1.85
C ASN A 141 -3.05 10.32 1.23
N THR A 142 -3.45 9.35 0.40
CA THR A 142 -4.76 9.29 -0.24
C THR A 142 -5.87 8.98 0.76
N GLN A 143 -5.65 8.09 1.73
CA GLN A 143 -6.62 7.81 2.78
C GLN A 143 -6.87 9.03 3.67
N GLU A 144 -5.82 9.72 4.11
CA GLU A 144 -5.96 10.96 4.89
C GLU A 144 -6.58 12.08 4.05
N ALA A 145 -6.22 12.22 2.76
CA ALA A 145 -6.88 13.15 1.85
C ALA A 145 -8.37 12.82 1.66
N ASN A 146 -8.73 11.54 1.55
CA ASN A 146 -10.12 11.11 1.45
C ASN A 146 -10.91 11.45 2.72
N LYS A 147 -10.33 11.25 3.91
CA LYS A 147 -10.94 11.69 5.18
C LYS A 147 -11.19 13.19 5.18
N GLN A 148 -10.23 13.99 4.73
CA GLN A 148 -10.37 15.45 4.68
C GLN A 148 -11.52 15.89 3.77
N VAL A 149 -11.69 15.27 2.59
CA VAL A 149 -12.83 15.55 1.69
C VAL A 149 -14.16 15.26 2.38
N VAL A 150 -14.25 14.12 3.07
CA VAL A 150 -15.46 13.73 3.79
C VAL A 150 -15.73 14.68 4.97
N GLN A 151 -14.72 15.00 5.79
CA GLN A 151 -14.84 15.96 6.89
C GLN A 151 -15.29 17.35 6.40
N LEU A 152 -14.71 17.83 5.30
CA LEU A 152 -15.10 19.08 4.66
C LEU A 152 -16.58 19.08 4.27
N PHE A 153 -17.09 17.96 3.74
CA PHE A 153 -18.51 17.83 3.41
C PHE A 153 -19.42 17.95 4.63
N TYR A 154 -19.10 17.31 5.76
CA TYR A 154 -19.90 17.45 6.99
C TYR A 154 -19.82 18.87 7.57
N GLU A 155 -18.62 19.42 7.70
CA GLU A 155 -18.44 20.72 8.35
C GLU A 155 -18.95 21.89 7.50
N GLU A 156 -18.54 21.99 6.24
CA GLU A 156 -18.99 23.09 5.37
C GLU A 156 -20.40 22.83 4.85
N GLY A 157 -20.66 21.61 4.37
CA GLY A 157 -21.91 21.28 3.70
C GLY A 157 -23.09 21.21 4.64
N TRP A 158 -23.01 20.35 5.65
CA TRP A 158 -24.11 20.16 6.60
C TRP A 158 -24.11 21.22 7.71
N ASN A 159 -23.02 21.35 8.46
CA ASN A 159 -22.99 22.17 9.67
C ASN A 159 -23.03 23.69 9.37
N LYS A 160 -22.35 24.14 8.31
CA LYS A 160 -22.38 25.55 7.87
C LYS A 160 -23.38 25.83 6.74
N LYS A 161 -24.11 24.81 6.26
CA LYS A 161 -25.12 24.92 5.19
C LYS A 161 -24.57 25.46 3.86
N ASN A 162 -23.30 25.24 3.58
CA ASN A 162 -22.69 25.58 2.29
C ASN A 162 -22.95 24.45 1.28
N PHE A 163 -24.15 24.40 0.72
CA PHE A 163 -24.56 23.31 -0.17
C PHE A 163 -23.75 23.24 -1.49
N ASP A 164 -23.11 24.34 -1.90
CA ASP A 164 -22.28 24.35 -3.11
C ASP A 164 -21.00 23.51 -2.94
N ILE A 165 -20.60 23.17 -1.71
CA ILE A 165 -19.47 22.28 -1.42
C ILE A 165 -19.67 20.89 -2.03
N VAL A 166 -20.91 20.47 -2.27
CA VAL A 166 -21.23 19.18 -2.91
C VAL A 166 -20.60 19.10 -4.30
N ARG A 167 -20.53 20.21 -5.05
CA ARG A 167 -19.88 20.24 -6.38
C ARG A 167 -18.37 19.97 -6.32
N GLN A 168 -17.75 20.29 -5.18
CA GLN A 168 -16.32 20.09 -4.93
C GLN A 168 -16.05 18.69 -4.37
N THR A 169 -16.93 18.20 -3.49
CA THR A 169 -16.73 16.96 -2.72
C THR A 169 -17.32 15.72 -3.37
N HIS A 170 -18.34 15.85 -4.22
CA HIS A 170 -19.03 14.74 -4.86
C HIS A 170 -18.79 14.71 -6.37
N ALA A 171 -18.85 13.51 -6.95
CA ALA A 171 -18.91 13.30 -8.39
C ALA A 171 -20.32 13.59 -8.91
N ASP A 172 -20.42 14.04 -10.16
CA ASP A 172 -21.72 14.40 -10.75
C ASP A 172 -22.67 13.20 -10.80
N ASN A 173 -22.15 12.01 -11.06
CA ASN A 173 -22.87 10.73 -11.10
C ASN A 173 -22.93 10.01 -9.73
N TRP A 174 -22.78 10.73 -8.62
CA TRP A 174 -22.80 10.15 -7.28
C TRP A 174 -24.07 9.31 -7.02
N VAL A 175 -23.92 8.15 -6.37
CA VAL A 175 -25.04 7.26 -6.06
C VAL A 175 -25.25 7.16 -4.56
N HIS A 176 -26.49 7.38 -4.14
CA HIS A 176 -26.89 7.22 -2.75
C HIS A 176 -27.60 5.88 -2.55
N HIS A 177 -27.14 5.07 -1.61
CA HIS A 177 -27.75 3.81 -1.22
C HIS A 177 -28.35 3.92 0.18
N ASP A 178 -29.65 4.17 0.25
CA ASP A 178 -30.39 4.31 1.50
C ASP A 178 -31.66 3.46 1.46
N LYS A 179 -31.56 2.24 1.99
CA LYS A 179 -32.70 1.30 2.02
C LYS A 179 -33.88 1.80 2.86
N SER A 180 -33.70 2.82 3.70
CA SER A 180 -34.80 3.46 4.43
C SER A 180 -35.59 4.45 3.57
N ASN A 181 -35.08 4.83 2.39
CA ASN A 181 -35.75 5.67 1.41
C ASN A 181 -35.91 4.94 0.07
N PRO A 182 -37.07 4.31 -0.22
CA PRO A 182 -37.25 3.46 -1.39
C PRO A 182 -37.14 4.17 -2.74
N ALA A 183 -37.10 5.50 -2.78
CA ALA A 183 -36.92 6.24 -4.02
C ALA A 183 -35.44 6.24 -4.51
N ASP A 184 -34.46 6.09 -3.60
CA ASP A 184 -33.05 6.48 -3.74
C ASP A 184 -32.86 7.85 -4.44
N LEU A 185 -31.72 8.53 -4.23
CA LEU A 185 -31.48 9.79 -4.92
C LEU A 185 -31.03 9.50 -6.36
N LYS A 186 -31.89 9.78 -7.34
CA LYS A 186 -31.63 9.47 -8.76
C LYS A 186 -30.88 10.56 -9.53
N ASP A 187 -30.76 11.75 -8.96
CA ASP A 187 -30.25 12.95 -9.65
C ASP A 187 -28.78 13.28 -9.31
N GLY A 188 -28.01 12.28 -8.88
CA GLY A 188 -26.59 12.46 -8.60
C GLY A 188 -26.30 13.49 -7.50
N ALA A 189 -25.20 14.23 -7.65
CA ALA A 189 -24.80 15.30 -6.74
C ALA A 189 -25.88 16.38 -6.57
N GLN A 190 -26.66 16.68 -7.62
CA GLN A 190 -27.74 17.67 -7.54
C GLN A 190 -28.90 17.18 -6.66
N GLY A 191 -29.19 15.88 -6.70
CA GLY A 191 -30.15 15.23 -5.79
C GLY A 191 -29.73 15.38 -4.32
N ASN A 192 -28.43 15.27 -4.03
CA ASN A 192 -27.90 15.49 -2.67
C ASN A 192 -28.14 16.93 -2.20
N ILE A 193 -27.82 17.93 -3.03
CA ILE A 193 -28.04 19.35 -2.72
C ILE A 193 -29.51 19.62 -2.38
N ASN A 194 -30.44 19.07 -3.18
CA ASN A 194 -31.88 19.26 -2.96
C ASN A 194 -32.31 18.65 -1.61
N ARG A 195 -31.84 17.42 -1.31
CA ARG A 195 -32.08 16.77 -0.02
C ARG A 195 -31.53 17.56 1.16
N MET A 196 -30.31 18.09 1.04
CA MET A 196 -29.71 18.91 2.10
C MET A 196 -30.55 20.16 2.40
N ARG A 197 -31.06 20.82 1.35
CA ARG A 197 -31.96 21.98 1.50
C ARG A 197 -33.28 21.60 2.18
N GLU A 198 -33.93 20.53 1.72
CA GLU A 198 -35.17 20.03 2.32
C GLU A 198 -34.99 19.71 3.81
N LEU A 199 -33.92 18.99 4.15
CA LEU A 199 -33.60 18.66 5.54
C LEU A 199 -33.24 19.89 6.38
N SER A 200 -32.59 20.89 5.79
CA SER A 200 -32.29 22.16 6.47
C SER A 200 -33.53 23.02 6.73
N VAL A 201 -34.60 22.83 5.96
CA VAL A 201 -35.91 23.46 6.25
C VAL A 201 -36.63 22.68 7.34
N ALA A 202 -36.62 21.34 7.28
CA ALA A 202 -37.24 20.49 8.29
C ALA A 202 -36.56 20.64 9.67
N PHE A 203 -35.23 20.72 9.69
CA PHE A 203 -34.38 20.83 10.88
C PHE A 203 -33.40 22.00 10.70
N PRO A 204 -33.81 23.25 11.01
CA PRO A 204 -32.97 24.44 10.82
C PRO A 204 -31.68 24.45 11.65
N ASP A 205 -31.62 23.68 12.73
CA ASP A 205 -30.46 23.49 13.60
C ASP A 205 -29.85 22.09 13.45
N ILE A 206 -30.04 21.43 12.29
CA ILE A 206 -29.41 20.14 12.01
C ILE A 206 -27.89 20.25 12.14
N HIS A 207 -27.31 19.32 12.88
CA HIS A 207 -25.89 19.26 13.12
C HIS A 207 -25.41 17.81 13.11
N PHE A 208 -24.30 17.58 12.44
CA PHE A 208 -23.60 16.31 12.39
C PHE A 208 -22.31 16.42 13.18
N GLN A 209 -22.22 15.64 14.25
CA GLN A 209 -20.98 15.43 14.98
C GLN A 209 -20.33 14.13 14.48
N ILE A 210 -19.13 14.22 13.91
CA ILE A 210 -18.33 13.04 13.57
C ILE A 210 -17.76 12.46 14.87
N ASP A 211 -18.22 11.26 15.23
CA ASP A 211 -17.76 10.55 16.43
C ASP A 211 -16.56 9.65 16.16
N ASP A 212 -16.47 9.12 14.94
CA ASP A 212 -15.35 8.31 14.48
C ASP A 212 -15.24 8.37 12.95
N ILE A 213 -14.01 8.31 12.44
CA ILE A 213 -13.71 8.30 11.01
C ILE A 213 -12.52 7.39 10.69
N VAL A 214 -12.77 6.39 9.87
CA VAL A 214 -11.76 5.42 9.42
C VAL A 214 -11.72 5.38 7.91
N ALA A 215 -10.53 5.20 7.34
CA ALA A 215 -10.35 5.07 5.90
C ALA A 215 -9.56 3.82 5.58
N GLU A 216 -10.01 3.10 4.56
CA GLU A 216 -9.34 1.93 4.02
C GLU A 216 -9.51 1.93 2.51
N ASN A 217 -8.39 1.84 1.78
CA ASN A 217 -8.36 1.95 0.32
C ASN A 217 -9.10 3.21 -0.19
N ASP A 218 -10.17 3.00 -0.96
CA ASP A 218 -11.02 4.00 -1.57
C ASP A 218 -12.25 4.35 -0.72
N LYS A 219 -12.37 3.81 0.50
CA LYS A 219 -13.55 3.99 1.36
C LYS A 219 -13.22 4.75 2.63
N VAL A 220 -14.18 5.56 3.07
CA VAL A 220 -14.17 6.27 4.35
C VAL A 220 -15.47 5.94 5.06
N VAL A 221 -15.39 5.37 6.26
CA VAL A 221 -16.55 5.12 7.11
C VAL A 221 -16.61 6.18 8.19
N VAL A 222 -17.77 6.81 8.32
CA VAL A 222 -18.06 7.81 9.34
C VAL A 222 -19.13 7.27 10.26
N ARG A 223 -18.83 7.27 11.56
CA ARG A 223 -19.84 7.16 12.62
C ARG A 223 -20.16 8.55 13.10
N PHE A 224 -21.44 8.91 13.14
CA PHE A 224 -21.84 10.26 13.53
C PHE A 224 -23.08 10.25 14.43
N THR A 225 -23.19 11.32 15.20
CA THR A 225 -24.39 11.69 15.94
C THR A 225 -25.05 12.86 15.24
N LEU A 226 -26.34 12.72 14.90
CA LEU A 226 -27.15 13.76 14.26
C LEU A 226 -28.12 14.33 15.30
N THR A 227 -28.07 15.65 15.47
CA THR A 227 -29.02 16.39 16.30
C THR A 227 -29.80 17.42 15.49
N GLY A 228 -31.02 17.72 15.91
CA GLY A 228 -31.79 18.84 15.35
C GLY A 228 -33.18 18.96 15.97
N THR A 229 -33.86 20.07 15.71
CA THR A 229 -35.23 20.38 16.12
C THR A 229 -36.12 20.42 14.89
N GLN A 230 -37.17 19.60 14.85
CA GLN A 230 -38.07 19.56 13.70
C GLN A 230 -39.02 20.77 13.69
N GLN A 231 -38.64 21.83 13.00
CA GLN A 231 -39.43 23.06 12.85
C GLN A 231 -40.21 23.11 11.53
N GLY A 232 -39.80 22.31 10.54
CA GLY A 232 -40.46 22.19 9.24
C GLY A 232 -41.06 20.80 9.01
N GLN A 233 -41.76 20.66 7.88
CA GLN A 233 -42.29 19.37 7.44
C GLN A 233 -41.14 18.41 7.08
N PHE A 234 -41.17 17.19 7.61
CA PHE A 234 -40.21 16.14 7.29
C PHE A 234 -40.92 14.99 6.57
N GLY A 235 -40.79 14.92 5.24
CA GLY A 235 -41.55 13.98 4.43
C GLY A 235 -43.06 14.21 4.59
N LYS A 236 -43.78 13.24 5.16
CA LYS A 236 -45.22 13.35 5.46
C LYS A 236 -45.52 13.77 6.90
N ILE A 237 -44.49 14.03 7.71
CA ILE A 237 -44.62 14.34 9.13
C ILE A 237 -44.69 15.88 9.27
N PRO A 238 -45.79 16.44 9.82
CA PRO A 238 -45.88 17.88 10.08
C PRO A 238 -44.83 18.31 11.12
N PRO A 239 -44.51 19.61 11.22
CA PRO A 239 -43.54 20.10 12.20
C PRO A 239 -44.01 19.79 13.63
N THR A 240 -43.24 18.96 14.34
CA THR A 240 -43.59 18.55 15.73
C THR A 240 -42.99 19.45 16.79
N GLY A 241 -41.99 20.28 16.45
CA GLY A 241 -41.23 21.09 17.40
C GLY A 241 -40.29 20.27 18.30
N LYS A 242 -40.17 18.96 18.09
CA LYS A 242 -39.38 18.08 18.95
C LYS A 242 -37.91 18.05 18.53
N LYS A 243 -37.04 17.90 19.54
CA LYS A 243 -35.62 17.64 19.35
C LYS A 243 -35.39 16.16 19.10
N VAL A 244 -34.45 15.87 18.21
CA VAL A 244 -34.01 14.52 17.88
C VAL A 244 -32.51 14.40 18.08
N ASN A 245 -32.08 13.21 18.51
CA ASN A 245 -30.69 12.80 18.59
C ASN A 245 -30.61 11.34 18.12
N ILE A 246 -29.91 11.08 17.02
CA ILE A 246 -29.80 9.75 16.43
C ILE A 246 -28.37 9.42 16.02
N LEU A 247 -28.01 8.15 16.16
CA LEU A 247 -26.75 7.59 15.66
C LEU A 247 -26.88 7.21 14.19
N GLY A 248 -25.80 7.38 13.43
CA GLY A 248 -25.69 6.88 12.07
C GLY A 248 -24.29 6.44 11.68
N TYR A 249 -24.25 5.67 10.60
CA TYR A 249 -23.05 5.27 9.88
C TYR A 249 -23.24 5.55 8.40
N ILE A 250 -22.23 6.16 7.79
CA ILE A 250 -22.15 6.30 6.34
C ILE A 250 -20.80 5.76 5.88
N THR A 251 -20.83 4.88 4.89
CA THR A 251 -19.63 4.52 4.12
C THR A 251 -19.63 5.34 2.85
N HIS A 252 -18.59 6.15 2.66
CA HIS A 252 -18.32 6.91 1.45
C HIS A 252 -17.27 6.16 0.62
N ARG A 253 -17.53 5.94 -0.66
CA ARG A 253 -16.51 5.52 -1.63
C ARG A 253 -16.05 6.72 -2.43
N LEU A 254 -14.75 6.87 -2.58
CA LEU A 254 -14.13 8.00 -3.26
C LEU A 254 -13.33 7.54 -4.48
N GLU A 255 -13.45 8.28 -5.57
CA GLU A 255 -12.59 8.15 -6.74
C GLU A 255 -12.05 9.52 -7.12
N ARG A 256 -10.75 9.61 -7.41
CA ARG A 256 -10.09 10.84 -7.85
C ARG A 256 -10.39 12.05 -6.93
N GLY A 257 -10.45 11.81 -5.62
CA GLY A 257 -10.68 12.84 -4.61
C GLY A 257 -12.14 13.30 -4.48
N LYS A 258 -13.10 12.59 -5.08
CA LYS A 258 -14.54 12.90 -4.98
C LYS A 258 -15.33 11.70 -4.50
N ILE A 259 -16.35 11.95 -3.70
CA ILE A 259 -17.32 10.96 -3.24
C ILE A 259 -18.19 10.53 -4.43
N VAL A 260 -18.17 9.24 -4.74
CA VAL A 260 -18.92 8.64 -5.86
C VAL A 260 -20.09 7.79 -5.39
N GLU A 261 -20.02 7.20 -4.20
CA GLU A 261 -21.12 6.37 -3.68
C GLU A 261 -21.19 6.46 -2.16
N ASP A 262 -22.41 6.42 -1.62
CA ASP A 262 -22.67 6.39 -0.19
C ASP A 262 -23.58 5.21 0.18
N TRP A 263 -23.27 4.51 1.27
CA TRP A 263 -24.18 3.55 1.92
C TRP A 263 -24.52 4.03 3.32
N VAL A 264 -25.81 4.18 3.59
CA VAL A 264 -26.30 4.85 4.80
C VAL A 264 -27.10 3.90 5.69
N VAL A 265 -26.76 3.90 6.98
CA VAL A 265 -27.57 3.29 8.05
C VAL A 265 -27.72 4.30 9.17
N ARG A 266 -28.95 4.53 9.63
CA ARG A 266 -29.26 5.47 10.72
C ARG A 266 -30.36 4.88 11.60
N ASP A 267 -30.45 5.35 12.84
CA ASP A 267 -31.54 5.01 13.76
C ASP A 267 -32.86 5.69 13.37
N THR A 268 -33.42 5.29 12.23
CA THR A 268 -34.70 5.79 11.73
C THR A 268 -35.86 5.45 12.66
N PHE A 269 -35.80 4.31 13.37
CA PHE A 269 -36.82 3.95 14.35
C PHE A 269 -36.81 4.90 15.55
N GLY A 270 -35.63 5.14 16.15
CA GLY A 270 -35.46 6.11 17.23
C GLY A 270 -35.85 7.52 16.81
N LEU A 271 -35.57 7.92 15.56
CA LEU A 271 -36.05 9.18 14.99
C LEU A 271 -37.58 9.29 15.05
N LEU A 272 -38.29 8.29 14.52
CA LEU A 272 -39.76 8.31 14.44
C LEU A 272 -40.42 8.26 15.82
N VAL A 273 -39.81 7.54 16.77
CA VAL A 273 -40.23 7.54 18.18
C VAL A 273 -40.06 8.93 18.80
N GLN A 274 -38.90 9.56 18.62
CA GLN A 274 -38.63 10.90 19.17
C GLN A 274 -39.55 11.97 18.58
N LEU A 275 -39.89 11.86 17.28
CA LEU A 275 -40.89 12.73 16.64
C LEU A 275 -42.33 12.43 17.14
N GLY A 276 -42.55 11.28 17.77
CA GLY A 276 -43.86 10.83 18.25
C GLY A 276 -44.79 10.30 17.17
N VAL A 277 -44.22 9.86 16.04
CA VAL A 277 -44.95 9.11 15.01
C VAL A 277 -45.25 7.70 15.50
N ILE A 278 -44.30 7.09 16.22
CA ILE A 278 -44.44 5.77 16.82
C ILE A 278 -44.59 5.97 18.34
N PRO A 279 -45.72 5.57 18.93
CA PRO A 279 -45.89 5.61 20.38
C PRO A 279 -45.02 4.54 21.05
N VAL A 280 -44.34 4.90 22.13
CA VAL A 280 -43.72 3.92 23.03
C VAL A 280 -44.77 3.55 24.06
N GLY A 281 -45.17 2.28 24.11
CA GLY A 281 -46.19 1.83 25.05
C GLY A 281 -45.84 2.24 26.49
N GLU A 282 -46.81 2.81 27.21
CA GLU A 282 -46.64 3.09 28.63
C GLU A 282 -46.27 1.78 29.35
N LYS A 283 -45.23 1.82 30.18
CA LYS A 283 -44.97 0.73 31.14
C LYS A 283 -46.21 0.64 32.03
N LYS A 284 -47.02 -0.39 31.80
CA LYS A 284 -48.11 -0.78 32.71
C LYS A 284 -47.53 -1.26 34.04
#